data_AF-A0ABD6A352-F1
#
_entry.id   AF-A0ABD6A352-F1
#
_cell.length_a   1.000
_cell.length_b   1.000
_cell.length_c   1.000
_cell.angle_alpha   90.00
_cell.angle_beta   90.00
_cell.angle_gamma   90.00
#
_symmetry.space_group_name_H-M   'P 1'
#
loop_
_entity.id
_entity.type
_entity.pdbx_description
1 polymer ?
#
loop_
_entity_poly.entity_id
_entity_poly.type
_entity_poly.pdbx_seq_one_letter_code
_entity_poly.pdbx_strand_id
1 'polypeptide(L)'
;MTPPTPGSNDPYSEEEPYADALLRGIELAVEDVFDDPGRNITRTEQEKLCYFAIKEFDLPVTYSWYLAGAYTKVAGEPDNAPGRMTTNTGGIRRDHGETEEVQQYRDYFGSEVFFDDYDLRKVWYTGKFDFLRDFYQECAPDEYTDLYLTSTDIREHLETLDETIEQETTNHSLSDFGGGSQEGLLSESDEEEFRLLISDLHLELAEIDELSEIVDLVTRGTDIIEQVFAQLTTLESISNEQETVLQDLAPYFYYDVWRYPALYISTQTAEGPNRHHLIEEHADRFTSFHEDLLSRRNRLSERCADADLYPRAGHHSQRVDEEQMAHLHEMAREVLEGTE
;
A
#
# COMPACT_ATOMS: atom_id res chain seq x y z
N MET A 1 -11.29 -40.52 13.82
CA MET A 1 -12.11 -39.42 14.37
C MET A 1 -11.15 -38.45 15.03
N THR A 2 -10.64 -37.53 14.23
CA THR A 2 -9.84 -36.40 14.70
C THR A 2 -10.81 -35.45 15.43
N PRO A 3 -10.45 -34.91 16.60
CA PRO A 3 -11.28 -33.92 17.27
C PRO A 3 -11.36 -32.65 16.41
N PRO A 4 -12.48 -31.92 16.45
CA PRO A 4 -12.58 -30.65 15.76
C PRO A 4 -11.61 -29.65 16.38
N THR A 5 -10.81 -29.00 15.54
CA THR A 5 -9.99 -27.85 15.90
C THR A 5 -10.91 -26.77 16.47
N PRO A 6 -10.55 -26.08 17.58
CA PRO A 6 -11.34 -24.97 18.09
C PRO A 6 -11.43 -23.91 16.99
N GLY A 7 -12.65 -23.49 16.66
CA GLY A 7 -12.85 -22.37 15.74
C GLY A 7 -12.12 -21.15 16.29
N SER A 8 -11.25 -20.55 15.49
CA SER A 8 -10.88 -19.16 15.66
C SER A 8 -12.19 -18.37 15.56
N ASN A 9 -12.68 -17.84 16.68
CA ASN A 9 -13.69 -16.79 16.63
C ASN A 9 -13.01 -15.61 15.94
N ASP A 10 -13.23 -15.46 14.64
CA ASP A 10 -12.85 -14.26 13.93
C ASP A 10 -13.69 -13.11 14.51
N PRO A 11 -13.06 -12.11 15.18
CA PRO A 11 -13.80 -11.02 15.80
C PRO A 11 -14.57 -10.18 14.76
N TYR A 12 -14.21 -10.27 13.48
CA TYR A 12 -14.85 -9.54 12.38
C TYR A 12 -16.01 -10.31 11.73
N SER A 13 -16.32 -11.53 12.19
CA SER A 13 -17.38 -12.36 11.60
C SER A 13 -18.78 -11.73 11.65
N GLU A 14 -19.04 -10.83 12.60
CA GLU A 14 -20.30 -10.07 12.66
C GLU A 14 -20.39 -8.93 11.64
N GLU A 15 -19.25 -8.50 11.10
CA GLU A 15 -19.15 -7.45 10.06
C GLU A 15 -19.24 -8.01 8.64
N GLU A 16 -18.91 -9.31 8.46
CA GLU A 16 -18.95 -10.02 7.17
C GLU A 16 -20.24 -9.80 6.36
N PRO A 17 -21.45 -9.88 6.94
CA PRO A 17 -22.68 -9.69 6.18
C PRO A 17 -22.82 -8.28 5.59
N TYR A 18 -22.34 -7.25 6.30
CA TYR A 18 -22.40 -5.86 5.84
C TYR A 18 -21.42 -5.64 4.68
N ALA A 19 -20.19 -6.15 4.81
CA ALA A 19 -19.22 -6.07 3.74
C ALA A 19 -19.67 -6.87 2.52
N ASP A 20 -20.15 -8.11 2.67
CA ASP A 20 -20.64 -8.92 1.56
C ASP A 20 -21.77 -8.20 0.79
N ALA A 21 -22.68 -7.54 1.52
CA ALA A 21 -23.73 -6.72 0.91
C ALA A 21 -23.18 -5.50 0.16
N LEU A 22 -22.20 -4.78 0.73
CA LEU A 22 -21.51 -3.67 0.07
C LEU A 22 -20.80 -4.12 -1.21
N LEU A 23 -20.03 -5.20 -1.13
CA LEU A 23 -19.30 -5.75 -2.26
C LEU A 23 -20.26 -6.17 -3.38
N ARG A 24 -21.38 -6.78 -3.01
CA ARG A 24 -22.42 -7.12 -3.98
C ARG A 24 -23.06 -5.87 -4.59
N GLY A 25 -23.29 -4.82 -3.81
CA GLY A 25 -23.77 -3.53 -4.28
C GLY A 25 -22.82 -2.88 -5.29
N ILE A 26 -21.51 -2.90 -5.02
CA ILE A 26 -20.47 -2.41 -5.94
C ILE A 26 -20.47 -3.20 -7.25
N GLU A 27 -20.49 -4.54 -7.17
CA GLU A 27 -20.53 -5.41 -8.36
C GLU A 27 -21.73 -5.08 -9.27
N LEU A 28 -22.92 -4.97 -8.67
CA LEU A 28 -24.14 -4.65 -9.41
C LEU A 28 -24.11 -3.23 -9.98
N ALA A 29 -23.56 -2.26 -9.25
CA ALA A 29 -23.46 -0.89 -9.73
C ALA A 29 -22.50 -0.79 -10.93
N VAL A 30 -21.40 -1.55 -10.92
CA VAL A 30 -20.49 -1.66 -12.06
C VAL A 30 -21.22 -2.30 -13.26
N GLU A 31 -21.99 -3.38 -13.05
CA GLU A 31 -22.78 -4.01 -14.11
C GLU A 31 -23.83 -3.05 -14.72
N ASP A 32 -24.41 -2.15 -13.92
CA ASP A 32 -25.42 -1.19 -14.37
C ASP A 32 -24.82 0.05 -15.05
N VAL A 33 -23.66 0.53 -14.57
CA VAL A 33 -23.02 1.77 -15.06
C VAL A 33 -22.20 1.53 -16.34
N PHE A 34 -21.65 0.32 -16.52
CA PHE A 34 -20.76 -0.03 -17.64
C PHE A 34 -21.33 -1.19 -18.47
N ASP A 35 -21.65 -0.90 -19.75
CA ASP A 35 -22.15 -1.91 -20.69
C ASP A 35 -21.12 -3.02 -21.01
N ASP A 36 -19.82 -2.67 -21.03
CA ASP A 36 -18.69 -3.59 -21.17
C ASP A 36 -17.50 -3.04 -20.36
N PRO A 37 -17.30 -3.51 -19.12
CA PRO A 37 -16.33 -2.90 -18.20
C PRO A 37 -14.87 -3.09 -18.63
N GLY A 38 -14.55 -4.10 -19.46
CA GLY A 38 -13.19 -4.33 -20.00
C GLY A 38 -12.10 -4.70 -18.96
N ARG A 39 -12.34 -4.47 -17.67
CA ARG A 39 -11.54 -4.87 -16.52
C ARG A 39 -12.45 -5.14 -15.31
N ASN A 40 -11.89 -5.68 -14.24
CA ASN A 40 -12.57 -5.73 -12.95
C ASN A 40 -12.23 -4.49 -12.12
N ILE A 41 -13.08 -4.16 -11.14
CA ILE A 41 -12.71 -3.22 -10.10
C ILE A 41 -11.49 -3.74 -9.35
N THR A 42 -10.54 -2.86 -9.09
CA THR A 42 -9.35 -3.18 -8.31
C THR A 42 -9.70 -3.25 -6.83
N ARG A 43 -8.86 -3.94 -6.07
CA ARG A 43 -9.03 -4.03 -4.61
C ARG A 43 -8.96 -2.66 -3.94
N THR A 44 -8.04 -1.79 -4.37
CA THR A 44 -7.89 -0.44 -3.81
C THR A 44 -9.15 0.38 -4.02
N GLU A 45 -9.70 0.38 -5.25
CA GLU A 45 -10.97 1.06 -5.57
C GLU A 45 -12.12 0.51 -4.70
N GLN A 46 -12.22 -0.81 -4.58
CA GLN A 46 -13.23 -1.49 -3.76
C GLN A 46 -13.14 -1.07 -2.28
N GLU A 47 -11.94 -1.03 -1.70
CA GLU A 47 -11.73 -0.57 -0.32
C GLU A 47 -12.18 0.90 -0.13
N LYS A 48 -11.99 1.77 -1.13
CA LYS A 48 -12.42 3.19 -1.04
C LYS A 48 -13.93 3.33 -1.16
N LEU A 49 -14.54 2.60 -2.09
CA LEU A 49 -15.99 2.55 -2.21
C LEU A 49 -16.65 2.01 -0.93
N CYS A 50 -16.09 0.96 -0.32
CA CYS A 50 -16.54 0.49 0.98
C CYS A 50 -16.43 1.58 2.05
N TYR A 51 -15.30 2.29 2.13
CA TYR A 51 -15.12 3.39 3.07
C TYR A 51 -16.20 4.47 2.93
N PHE A 52 -16.51 4.91 1.70
CA PHE A 52 -17.57 5.90 1.47
C PHE A 52 -18.94 5.41 1.96
N ALA A 53 -19.31 4.18 1.63
CA ALA A 53 -20.59 3.63 2.05
C ALA A 53 -20.66 3.39 3.57
N ILE A 54 -19.56 3.02 4.22
CA ILE A 54 -19.49 2.90 5.68
C ILE A 54 -19.78 4.25 6.34
N LYS A 55 -19.18 5.33 5.83
CA LYS A 55 -19.41 6.69 6.34
C LYS A 55 -20.82 7.20 6.04
N GLU A 56 -21.34 6.98 4.83
CA GLU A 56 -22.67 7.44 4.43
C GLU A 56 -23.80 6.74 5.22
N PHE A 57 -23.70 5.42 5.37
CA PHE A 57 -24.75 4.61 6.00
C PHE A 57 -24.51 4.30 7.48
N ASP A 58 -23.45 4.83 8.08
CA ASP A 58 -23.02 4.56 9.47
C ASP A 58 -22.97 3.05 9.77
N LEU A 59 -22.30 2.30 8.87
CA LEU A 59 -22.27 0.85 8.95
C LEU A 59 -21.35 0.38 10.08
N PRO A 60 -21.72 -0.70 10.81
CA PRO A 60 -20.91 -1.24 11.89
C PRO A 60 -19.76 -2.09 11.33
N VAL A 61 -18.90 -1.48 10.50
CA VAL A 61 -17.74 -2.11 9.89
C VAL A 61 -16.50 -1.39 10.37
N THR A 62 -15.52 -2.14 10.85
CA THR A 62 -14.26 -1.61 11.35
C THR A 62 -13.34 -1.26 10.19
N TYR A 63 -12.78 -0.06 10.23
CA TYR A 63 -11.84 0.42 9.23
C TYR A 63 -10.73 1.26 9.89
N SER A 64 -9.63 1.45 9.17
CA SER A 64 -8.53 2.35 9.56
C SER A 64 -7.80 2.87 8.32
N TRP A 65 -6.92 3.84 8.47
CA TRP A 65 -5.99 4.25 7.41
C TRP A 65 -4.72 3.41 7.48
N TYR A 66 -4.44 2.64 6.42
CA TYR A 66 -3.26 1.76 6.32
C TYR A 66 -2.64 1.87 4.91
N LEU A 67 -1.78 0.95 4.47
CA LEU A 67 -0.93 1.02 3.26
C LEU A 67 -1.48 1.84 2.06
N ALA A 68 -2.71 1.57 1.62
CA ALA A 68 -3.34 2.26 0.48
C ALA A 68 -4.38 3.31 0.88
N GLY A 69 -4.38 3.80 2.13
CA GLY A 69 -5.39 4.66 2.75
C GLY A 69 -6.44 3.85 3.51
N ALA A 70 -7.70 4.32 3.50
CA ALA A 70 -8.81 3.65 4.18
C ALA A 70 -8.95 2.15 3.83
N TYR A 71 -8.93 1.31 4.85
CA TYR A 71 -8.82 -0.15 4.79
C TYR A 71 -9.84 -0.80 5.72
N THR A 72 -10.49 -1.88 5.26
CA THR A 72 -11.39 -2.71 6.08
C THR A 72 -10.90 -4.15 6.07
N LYS A 73 -10.93 -4.83 7.23
CA LYS A 73 -10.44 -6.21 7.32
C LYS A 73 -11.31 -7.19 6.54
N VAL A 74 -12.60 -6.89 6.44
CA VAL A 74 -13.59 -7.72 5.77
C VAL A 74 -13.42 -7.73 4.24
N ALA A 75 -12.81 -6.68 3.67
CA ALA A 75 -12.39 -6.67 2.26
C ALA A 75 -11.15 -7.55 1.98
N GLY A 76 -10.49 -8.07 3.02
CA GLY A 76 -9.33 -8.98 2.98
C GLY A 76 -8.10 -8.37 3.66
N GLU A 77 -7.03 -9.14 3.90
CA GLU A 77 -5.76 -8.57 4.42
C GLU A 77 -4.87 -8.04 3.28
N PRO A 78 -4.33 -6.81 3.35
CA PRO A 78 -3.49 -6.25 2.28
C PRO A 78 -2.20 -7.03 2.10
N ASP A 79 -1.70 -7.62 3.20
CA ASP A 79 -0.45 -8.36 3.27
C ASP A 79 -0.53 -9.75 2.62
N ASN A 80 -1.74 -10.29 2.47
CA ASN A 80 -1.98 -11.58 1.84
C ASN A 80 -2.42 -11.36 0.38
N ALA A 81 -1.49 -10.94 -0.48
CA ALA A 81 -1.69 -10.97 -1.93
C ALA A 81 -1.76 -12.45 -2.37
N PRO A 82 -2.97 -12.95 -2.68
CA PRO A 82 -3.51 -12.80 -4.02
C PRO A 82 -4.91 -12.20 -3.99
N GLY A 83 -5.19 -11.38 -5.00
CA GLY A 83 -6.46 -10.67 -5.15
C GLY A 83 -7.67 -11.52 -4.83
N ARG A 84 -8.43 -11.11 -3.82
CA ARG A 84 -9.87 -11.31 -3.80
C ARG A 84 -10.43 -10.41 -4.92
N MET A 85 -10.08 -10.73 -6.17
CA MET A 85 -10.91 -10.32 -7.29
C MET A 85 -12.30 -10.88 -6.99
N THR A 86 -13.32 -10.14 -7.38
CA THR A 86 -14.74 -10.53 -7.40
C THR A 86 -15.03 -11.84 -8.16
N THR A 87 -14.00 -12.61 -8.56
CA THR A 87 -14.13 -13.86 -9.31
C THR A 87 -14.27 -15.11 -8.45
N ASN A 88 -14.27 -15.02 -7.11
CA ASN A 88 -14.56 -16.16 -6.23
C ASN A 88 -15.87 -16.04 -5.42
N THR A 89 -16.89 -15.39 -5.97
CA THR A 89 -18.29 -15.81 -5.71
C THR A 89 -18.62 -17.13 -6.45
N GLY A 90 -17.68 -18.08 -6.49
CA GLY A 90 -17.86 -19.44 -7.02
C GLY A 90 -18.85 -20.31 -6.24
N GLY A 91 -19.58 -19.73 -5.27
CA GLY A 91 -20.56 -20.44 -4.44
C GLY A 91 -21.91 -19.75 -4.24
N ILE A 92 -22.10 -18.50 -4.66
CA ILE A 92 -23.36 -17.77 -4.41
C ILE A 92 -23.87 -17.11 -5.70
N ARG A 93 -24.06 -17.94 -6.75
CA ARG A 93 -25.27 -17.80 -7.58
C ARG A 93 -26.47 -18.41 -6.82
N ARG A 94 -26.66 -18.02 -5.55
CA ARG A 94 -27.97 -18.23 -4.94
C ARG A 94 -28.80 -17.06 -5.39
N ASP A 95 -29.65 -17.38 -6.35
CA ASP A 95 -30.87 -16.69 -6.75
C ASP A 95 -31.82 -16.52 -5.54
N HIS A 96 -31.32 -15.87 -4.50
CA HIS A 96 -32.13 -15.18 -3.50
C HIS A 96 -32.22 -13.77 -4.06
N GLY A 97 -33.44 -13.29 -4.34
CA GLY A 97 -33.64 -11.95 -4.87
C GLY A 97 -32.83 -10.91 -4.10
N GLU A 98 -32.39 -9.87 -4.79
CA GLU A 98 -31.64 -8.76 -4.20
C GLU A 98 -32.33 -8.32 -2.90
N THR A 99 -31.57 -8.29 -1.81
CA THR A 99 -32.10 -7.76 -0.55
C THR A 99 -32.27 -6.24 -0.69
N GLU A 100 -33.12 -5.64 0.15
CA GLU A 100 -33.36 -4.21 0.11
C GLU A 100 -32.06 -3.42 0.36
N GLU A 101 -31.16 -3.94 1.19
CA GLU A 101 -29.85 -3.35 1.48
C GLU A 101 -28.92 -3.37 0.26
N VAL A 102 -28.82 -4.51 -0.44
CA VAL A 102 -27.98 -4.63 -1.64
C VAL A 102 -28.48 -3.69 -2.74
N GLN A 103 -29.80 -3.57 -2.90
CA GLN A 103 -30.40 -2.63 -3.83
C GLN A 103 -30.06 -1.17 -3.46
N GLN A 104 -30.15 -0.82 -2.17
CA GLN A 104 -29.79 0.52 -1.69
C GLN A 104 -28.32 0.85 -1.98
N TYR A 105 -27.40 -0.08 -1.71
CA TYR A 105 -25.97 0.11 -1.97
C TYR A 105 -25.67 0.21 -3.47
N ARG A 106 -26.29 -0.63 -4.30
CA ARG A 106 -26.18 -0.53 -5.76
C ARG A 106 -26.61 0.85 -6.25
N ASP A 107 -27.78 1.30 -5.83
CA ASP A 107 -28.33 2.58 -6.27
C ASP A 107 -27.46 3.76 -5.79
N TYR A 108 -26.89 3.68 -4.58
CA TYR A 108 -25.89 4.63 -4.07
C TYR A 108 -24.63 4.67 -4.97
N PHE A 109 -23.96 3.54 -5.17
CA PHE A 109 -22.74 3.51 -5.98
C PHE A 109 -22.97 3.89 -7.46
N GLY A 110 -24.17 3.62 -7.99
CA GLY A 110 -24.51 3.94 -9.38
C GLY A 110 -24.88 5.40 -9.63
N SER A 111 -25.19 6.18 -8.59
CA SER A 111 -25.74 7.54 -8.76
C SER A 111 -25.10 8.63 -7.91
N GLU A 112 -24.35 8.28 -6.86
CA GLU A 112 -23.75 9.24 -5.95
C GLU A 112 -22.43 9.81 -6.46
N VAL A 113 -22.09 11.01 -5.97
CA VAL A 113 -20.76 11.60 -6.07
C VAL A 113 -20.09 11.47 -4.70
N PHE A 114 -19.03 10.68 -4.60
CA PHE A 114 -18.42 10.28 -3.34
C PHE A 114 -17.66 11.42 -2.65
N PHE A 115 -16.89 12.18 -3.43
CA PHE A 115 -16.17 13.38 -3.03
C PHE A 115 -15.90 14.22 -4.28
N ASP A 116 -15.81 15.54 -4.15
CA ASP A 116 -15.69 16.48 -5.28
C ASP A 116 -16.65 16.19 -6.46
N ASP A 117 -16.10 15.67 -7.57
CA ASP A 117 -16.78 15.22 -8.78
C ASP A 117 -16.52 13.74 -9.09
N TYR A 118 -16.03 12.97 -8.11
CA TYR A 118 -15.81 11.53 -8.21
C TYR A 118 -17.11 10.74 -8.08
N ASP A 119 -17.67 10.35 -9.23
CA ASP A 119 -18.64 9.26 -9.34
C ASP A 119 -17.93 7.93 -9.67
N LEU A 120 -18.71 6.85 -9.78
CA LEU A 120 -18.16 5.51 -10.11
C LEU A 120 -17.43 5.49 -11.46
N ARG A 121 -17.79 6.35 -12.43
CA ARG A 121 -17.10 6.43 -13.72
C ARG A 121 -15.75 7.09 -13.57
N LYS A 122 -15.66 8.15 -12.78
CA LYS A 122 -14.38 8.83 -12.53
C LYS A 122 -13.44 7.90 -11.75
N VAL A 123 -13.93 7.20 -10.73
CA VAL A 123 -13.16 6.14 -10.05
C VAL A 123 -12.64 5.09 -11.05
N TRP A 124 -13.45 4.70 -12.04
CA TRP A 124 -13.08 3.67 -13.02
C TRP A 124 -12.06 4.13 -14.07
N TYR A 125 -12.08 5.39 -14.49
CA TYR A 125 -11.26 5.87 -15.60
C TYR A 125 -10.05 6.71 -15.17
N THR A 126 -10.02 7.22 -13.94
CA THR A 126 -8.83 7.88 -13.41
C THR A 126 -7.71 6.87 -13.17
N GLY A 127 -6.46 7.25 -13.48
CA GLY A 127 -5.28 6.45 -13.15
C GLY A 127 -5.16 6.19 -11.66
N LYS A 128 -4.65 5.02 -11.26
CA LYS A 128 -4.56 4.59 -9.85
C LYS A 128 -3.92 5.65 -8.94
N PHE A 129 -2.81 6.25 -9.37
CA PHE A 129 -2.07 7.23 -8.57
C PHE A 129 -2.80 8.57 -8.48
N ASP A 130 -3.33 9.07 -9.60
CA ASP A 130 -4.17 10.28 -9.62
C ASP A 130 -5.41 10.13 -8.71
N PHE A 131 -6.09 8.99 -8.80
CA PHE A 131 -7.23 8.68 -7.93
C PHE A 131 -6.83 8.67 -6.45
N LEU A 132 -5.68 8.06 -6.11
CA LEU A 132 -5.20 8.03 -4.73
C LEU A 132 -4.82 9.42 -4.21
N ARG A 133 -4.19 10.26 -5.03
CA ARG A 133 -3.86 11.65 -4.65
C ARG A 133 -5.12 12.45 -4.33
N ASP A 134 -6.09 12.43 -5.24
CA ASP A 134 -7.36 13.14 -5.06
C ASP A 134 -8.11 12.59 -3.83
N PHE A 135 -8.13 11.26 -3.67
CA PHE A 135 -8.74 10.62 -2.50
C PHE A 135 -8.05 11.03 -1.19
N TYR A 136 -6.72 11.09 -1.14
CA TYR A 136 -6.01 11.45 0.07
C TYR A 136 -6.16 12.93 0.42
N GLN A 137 -6.10 13.82 -0.58
CA GLN A 137 -6.32 15.25 -0.36
C GLN A 137 -7.68 15.55 0.30
N GLU A 138 -8.72 14.82 -0.11
CA GLU A 138 -10.08 15.09 0.36
C GLU A 138 -10.49 14.24 1.59
N CYS A 139 -9.97 13.02 1.72
CA CYS A 139 -10.46 12.06 2.71
C CYS A 139 -9.46 11.65 3.78
N ALA A 140 -8.15 11.86 3.57
CA ALA A 140 -7.15 11.44 4.56
C ALA A 140 -7.28 12.25 5.85
N PRO A 141 -6.90 11.68 7.00
CA PRO A 141 -6.78 12.45 8.23
C PRO A 141 -5.72 13.54 8.01
N ASP A 142 -6.07 14.79 8.34
CA ASP A 142 -5.23 15.98 8.09
C ASP A 142 -3.77 15.81 8.51
N GLU A 143 -3.52 15.11 9.61
CA GLU A 143 -2.18 14.85 10.17
C GLU A 143 -1.29 13.97 9.26
N TYR A 144 -1.90 13.12 8.43
CA TYR A 144 -1.20 12.11 7.62
C TYR A 144 -1.31 12.36 6.11
N THR A 145 -2.04 13.39 5.68
CA THR A 145 -2.33 13.65 4.26
C THR A 145 -1.06 13.77 3.43
N ASP A 146 -0.15 14.67 3.81
CA ASP A 146 1.09 14.93 3.07
C ASP A 146 1.98 13.67 3.02
N LEU A 147 2.02 12.91 4.12
CA LEU A 147 2.76 11.65 4.19
C LEU A 147 2.22 10.58 3.20
N TYR A 148 0.89 10.46 3.07
CA TYR A 148 0.27 9.56 2.09
C TYR A 148 0.50 10.02 0.64
N LEU A 149 0.51 11.33 0.38
CA LEU A 149 0.79 11.90 -0.93
C LEU A 149 2.22 11.61 -1.36
N THR A 150 3.20 11.95 -0.51
CA THR A 150 4.62 11.69 -0.77
C THR A 150 4.91 10.20 -0.98
N SER A 151 4.31 9.32 -0.17
CA SER A 151 4.41 7.87 -0.36
C SER A 151 3.84 7.41 -1.71
N THR A 152 2.76 8.04 -2.18
CA THR A 152 2.14 7.72 -3.47
C THR A 152 3.01 8.15 -4.63
N ASP A 153 3.64 9.31 -4.54
CA ASP A 153 4.56 9.82 -5.56
C ASP A 153 5.78 8.91 -5.68
N ILE A 154 6.39 8.50 -4.55
CA ILE A 154 7.50 7.54 -4.56
C ILE A 154 7.10 6.22 -5.25
N ARG A 155 5.89 5.72 -4.97
CA ARG A 155 5.38 4.48 -5.59
C ARG A 155 5.16 4.63 -7.10
N GLU A 156 4.66 5.77 -7.56
CA GLU A 156 4.50 6.03 -8.99
C GLU A 156 5.85 6.08 -9.70
N HIS A 157 6.86 6.71 -9.09
CA HIS A 157 8.22 6.71 -9.63
C HIS A 157 8.82 5.30 -9.72
N LEU A 158 8.60 4.46 -8.72
CA LEU A 158 9.08 3.07 -8.74
C LEU A 158 8.33 2.20 -9.77
N GLU A 159 7.02 2.35 -9.91
CA GLU A 159 6.25 1.64 -10.96
C GLU A 159 6.66 2.14 -12.37
N THR A 160 6.92 3.44 -12.54
CA THR A 160 7.42 4.02 -13.80
C THR A 160 8.81 3.48 -14.16
N LEU A 161 9.68 3.27 -13.16
CA LEU A 161 10.97 2.62 -13.35
C LEU A 161 10.79 1.18 -13.87
N ASP A 162 9.91 0.39 -13.24
CA ASP A 162 9.62 -0.98 -13.68
C ASP A 162 9.14 -1.01 -15.15
N GLU A 163 8.20 -0.12 -15.51
CA GLU A 163 7.72 0.01 -16.89
C GLU A 163 8.83 0.39 -17.87
N THR A 164 9.73 1.28 -17.48
CA THR A 164 10.88 1.71 -18.29
C THR A 164 11.82 0.53 -18.55
N ILE A 165 12.11 -0.27 -17.52
CA ILE A 165 12.97 -1.45 -17.62
C ILE A 165 12.34 -2.53 -18.53
N GLU A 166 11.04 -2.77 -18.39
CA GLU A 166 10.31 -3.73 -19.23
C GLU A 166 10.31 -3.32 -20.71
N GLN A 167 10.13 -2.02 -20.98
CA GLN A 167 10.18 -1.47 -22.33
C GLN A 167 11.56 -1.58 -22.96
N GLU A 168 12.63 -1.23 -22.23
CA GLU A 168 14.00 -1.38 -22.72
C GLU A 168 14.35 -2.84 -22.99
N THR A 169 13.95 -3.77 -22.12
CA THR A 169 14.20 -5.22 -22.31
C THR A 169 13.46 -5.76 -23.53
N THR A 170 12.22 -5.31 -23.75
CA THR A 170 11.42 -5.68 -24.93
C THR A 170 11.99 -5.05 -26.21
N ASN A 171 12.44 -3.80 -26.14
CA ASN A 171 12.99 -3.06 -27.25
C ASN A 171 14.41 -3.52 -27.60
N HIS A 172 15.23 -3.97 -26.67
CA HIS A 172 16.52 -4.60 -26.93
C HIS A 172 16.42 -5.86 -27.80
N SER A 173 15.30 -6.59 -27.72
CA SER A 173 15.02 -7.67 -28.68
C SER A 173 14.78 -7.18 -30.13
N LEU A 174 14.58 -5.89 -30.35
CA LEU A 174 14.32 -5.24 -31.65
C LEU A 174 15.40 -4.21 -32.05
N SER A 175 16.11 -3.62 -31.10
CA SER A 175 17.07 -2.51 -31.26
C SER A 175 18.52 -2.97 -31.46
N ASP A 176 18.76 -4.27 -31.51
CA ASP A 176 20.00 -4.90 -32.01
C ASP A 176 20.32 -4.55 -33.49
N PHE A 177 19.55 -3.64 -34.09
CA PHE A 177 19.72 -3.08 -35.44
C PHE A 177 20.11 -1.59 -35.53
N GLY A 178 20.29 -0.85 -34.43
CA GLY A 178 20.87 0.49 -34.60
C GLY A 178 20.90 1.43 -33.39
N GLY A 179 22.11 1.66 -32.88
CA GLY A 179 22.54 2.94 -32.31
C GLY A 179 22.17 3.19 -30.85
N GLY A 180 23.08 2.83 -29.93
CA GLY A 180 22.96 3.17 -28.51
C GLY A 180 23.02 4.69 -28.27
N SER A 181 22.08 5.19 -27.48
CA SER A 181 22.15 6.49 -26.80
C SER A 181 23.21 6.43 -25.71
N GLN A 182 23.92 7.54 -25.49
CA GLN A 182 24.98 7.68 -24.47
C GLN A 182 24.46 8.17 -23.11
N GLU A 183 23.14 8.19 -22.90
CA GLU A 183 22.52 8.53 -21.61
C GLU A 183 22.26 7.23 -20.84
N GLY A 184 22.50 7.24 -19.53
CA GLY A 184 22.17 6.11 -18.67
C GLY A 184 20.67 5.81 -18.69
N LEU A 185 20.28 4.67 -18.12
CA LEU A 185 18.89 4.23 -18.13
C LEU A 185 17.93 5.24 -17.45
N LEU A 186 18.40 5.92 -16.41
CA LEU A 186 17.71 7.04 -15.79
C LEU A 186 18.47 8.34 -16.05
N SER A 187 17.72 9.44 -16.21
CA SER A 187 18.35 10.76 -16.27
C SER A 187 18.79 11.23 -14.88
N GLU A 188 19.78 12.13 -14.82
CA GLU A 188 20.17 12.78 -13.56
C GLU A 188 19.01 13.57 -12.95
N SER A 189 18.06 14.05 -13.77
CA SER A 189 16.87 14.77 -13.30
C SER A 189 15.89 13.85 -12.58
N ASP A 190 15.67 12.64 -13.10
CA ASP A 190 14.75 11.66 -12.49
C ASP A 190 15.30 11.17 -11.14
N GLU A 191 16.63 11.01 -11.06
CA GLU A 191 17.33 10.66 -9.82
C GLU A 191 17.24 11.78 -8.77
N GLU A 192 17.42 13.04 -9.18
CA GLU A 192 17.30 14.19 -8.29
C GLU A 192 15.86 14.35 -7.76
N GLU A 193 14.86 14.21 -8.64
CA GLU A 193 13.44 14.24 -8.25
C GLU A 193 13.10 13.13 -7.25
N PHE A 194 13.55 11.90 -7.51
CA PHE A 194 13.35 10.79 -6.59
C PHE A 194 13.99 11.06 -5.21
N ARG A 195 15.21 11.60 -5.18
CA ARG A 195 15.89 11.93 -3.93
C ARG A 195 15.18 13.03 -3.14
N LEU A 196 14.58 14.00 -3.82
CA LEU A 196 13.75 15.02 -3.18
C LEU A 196 12.52 14.38 -2.55
N LEU A 197 11.82 13.49 -3.24
CA LEU A 197 10.67 12.76 -2.68
C LEU A 197 11.04 11.94 -1.43
N ILE A 198 12.21 11.28 -1.43
CA ILE A 198 12.69 10.55 -0.24
C ILE A 198 13.01 11.52 0.91
N SER A 199 13.59 12.68 0.61
CA SER A 199 13.85 13.72 1.61
C SER A 199 12.56 14.26 2.20
N ASP A 200 11.56 14.53 1.36
CA ASP A 200 10.23 14.97 1.78
C ASP A 200 9.59 13.91 2.68
N LEU A 201 9.66 12.61 2.31
CA LEU A 201 9.15 11.54 3.16
C LEU A 201 9.76 11.56 4.57
N HIS A 202 11.08 11.77 4.68
CA HIS A 202 11.75 11.83 5.98
C HIS A 202 11.37 13.08 6.77
N LEU A 203 11.14 14.21 6.10
CA LEU A 203 10.67 15.43 6.73
C LEU A 203 9.24 15.26 7.26
N GLU A 204 8.32 14.78 6.44
CA GLU A 204 6.93 14.53 6.84
C GLU A 204 6.84 13.57 8.04
N LEU A 205 7.66 12.50 8.06
CA LEU A 205 7.73 11.59 9.21
C LEU A 205 8.30 12.25 10.46
N ALA A 206 9.24 13.18 10.31
CA ALA A 206 9.87 13.88 11.44
C ALA A 206 8.98 14.99 12.03
N GLU A 207 8.01 15.50 11.25
CA GLU A 207 7.04 16.50 11.72
C GLU A 207 5.96 15.90 12.63
N ILE A 208 5.73 14.59 12.53
CA ILE A 208 4.80 13.84 13.38
C ILE A 208 5.60 13.30 14.57
N ASP A 209 5.38 13.88 15.76
CA ASP A 209 6.18 13.64 16.97
C ASP A 209 6.34 12.13 17.25
N GLU A 210 5.28 11.34 17.10
CA GLU A 210 5.29 9.90 17.36
C GLU A 210 6.00 9.11 16.25
N LEU A 211 6.01 9.57 15.00
CA LEU A 211 6.72 8.90 13.90
C LEU A 211 8.20 9.30 13.81
N SER A 212 8.60 10.38 14.49
CA SER A 212 9.98 10.88 14.48
C SER A 212 11.02 9.83 14.89
N GLU A 213 10.63 8.86 15.72
CA GLU A 213 11.49 7.79 16.22
C GLU A 213 11.84 6.73 15.17
N ILE A 214 10.96 6.52 14.20
CA ILE A 214 11.18 5.52 13.15
C ILE A 214 11.89 6.11 11.92
N VAL A 215 12.07 7.43 11.86
CA VAL A 215 12.73 8.13 10.74
C VAL A 215 14.09 7.50 10.43
N ASP A 216 14.94 7.30 11.43
CA ASP A 216 16.28 6.69 11.24
C ASP A 216 16.21 5.32 10.56
N LEU A 217 15.16 4.54 10.80
CA LEU A 217 14.99 3.20 10.24
C LEU A 217 14.40 3.26 8.83
N VAL A 218 13.44 4.15 8.61
CA VAL A 218 12.90 4.43 7.29
C VAL A 218 14.01 4.95 6.37
N THR A 219 14.85 5.89 6.82
CA THR A 219 16.01 6.39 6.09
C THR A 219 16.96 5.26 5.71
N ARG A 220 17.31 4.36 6.64
CA ARG A 220 18.15 3.19 6.33
C ARG A 220 17.53 2.25 5.29
N GLY A 221 16.20 2.21 5.20
CA GLY A 221 15.46 1.48 4.18
C GLY A 221 15.52 2.17 2.83
N THR A 222 15.21 3.47 2.78
CA THR A 222 15.23 4.26 1.54
C THR A 222 16.63 4.45 0.96
N ASP A 223 17.67 4.49 1.80
CA ASP A 223 19.08 4.59 1.40
C ASP A 223 19.44 3.56 0.33
N ILE A 224 18.88 2.34 0.40
CA ILE A 224 19.16 1.31 -0.61
C ILE A 224 18.59 1.73 -1.97
N ILE A 225 17.36 2.23 -1.97
CA ILE A 225 16.65 2.62 -3.18
C ILE A 225 17.34 3.83 -3.83
N GLU A 226 17.68 4.84 -3.05
CA GLU A 226 18.40 6.04 -3.52
C GLU A 226 19.74 5.69 -4.18
N GLN A 227 20.51 4.78 -3.57
CA GLN A 227 21.79 4.34 -4.15
C GLN A 227 21.61 3.54 -5.44
N VAL A 228 20.55 2.72 -5.52
CA VAL A 228 20.23 2.01 -6.76
C VAL A 228 19.85 3.00 -7.86
N PHE A 229 19.04 4.02 -7.57
CA PHE A 229 18.72 5.10 -8.51
C PHE A 229 19.97 5.84 -8.98
N ALA A 230 20.86 6.21 -8.06
CA ALA A 230 22.16 6.80 -8.41
C ALA A 230 22.98 5.90 -9.34
N GLN A 231 22.99 4.59 -9.09
CA GLN A 231 23.71 3.63 -9.94
C GLN A 231 23.08 3.50 -11.34
N LEU A 232 21.76 3.55 -11.47
CA LEU A 232 21.05 3.46 -12.74
C LEU A 232 21.36 4.64 -13.70
N THR A 233 21.69 5.82 -13.18
CA THR A 233 22.16 6.96 -14.01
C THR A 233 23.47 6.66 -14.76
N THR A 234 24.24 5.67 -14.30
CA THR A 234 25.54 5.31 -14.87
C THR A 234 25.49 4.09 -15.78
N LEU A 235 24.39 3.32 -15.73
CA LEU A 235 24.25 2.07 -16.47
C LEU A 235 23.66 2.33 -17.86
N GLU A 236 24.36 1.87 -18.90
CA GLU A 236 23.88 1.95 -20.30
C GLU A 236 22.87 0.84 -20.65
N SER A 237 22.86 -0.27 -19.89
CA SER A 237 21.92 -1.38 -20.07
C SER A 237 21.78 -2.20 -18.79
N ILE A 238 20.69 -2.95 -18.68
CA ILE A 238 20.36 -3.82 -17.55
C ILE A 238 20.49 -5.29 -17.97
N SER A 239 21.05 -6.11 -17.09
CA SER A 239 21.01 -7.57 -17.18
C SER A 239 19.75 -8.15 -16.52
N ASN A 240 19.32 -9.35 -16.93
CA ASN A 240 18.14 -10.01 -16.33
C ASN A 240 18.24 -10.18 -14.79
N GLU A 241 19.47 -10.33 -14.26
CA GLU A 241 19.69 -10.42 -12.81
C GLU A 241 19.42 -9.07 -12.13
N GLN A 242 19.84 -7.97 -12.75
CA GLN A 242 19.54 -6.61 -12.30
C GLN A 242 18.05 -6.29 -12.44
N GLU A 243 17.41 -6.64 -13.55
CA GLU A 243 15.95 -6.50 -13.75
C GLU A 243 15.18 -7.18 -12.61
N THR A 244 15.54 -8.41 -12.26
CA THR A 244 14.89 -9.16 -11.16
C THR A 244 15.03 -8.44 -9.81
N VAL A 245 16.17 -7.78 -9.57
CA VAL A 245 16.38 -7.02 -8.32
C VAL A 245 15.62 -5.69 -8.34
N LEU A 246 15.55 -5.04 -9.50
CA LEU A 246 14.84 -3.77 -9.67
C LEU A 246 13.32 -3.93 -9.47
N GLN A 247 12.74 -5.01 -9.97
CA GLN A 247 11.33 -5.38 -9.76
C GLN A 247 10.96 -5.58 -8.28
N ASP A 248 11.95 -5.76 -7.39
CA ASP A 248 11.71 -5.88 -5.95
C ASP A 248 11.76 -4.54 -5.21
N LEU A 249 12.16 -3.44 -5.87
CA LEU A 249 12.24 -2.12 -5.22
C LEU A 249 10.85 -1.58 -4.87
N ALA A 250 9.88 -1.64 -5.80
CA ALA A 250 8.50 -1.21 -5.54
C ALA A 250 7.84 -2.01 -4.39
N PRO A 251 7.87 -3.36 -4.40
CA PRO A 251 7.40 -4.16 -3.27
C PRO A 251 8.14 -3.87 -1.96
N TYR A 252 9.46 -3.71 -2.00
CA TYR A 252 10.26 -3.38 -0.82
C TYR A 252 9.85 -2.04 -0.22
N PHE A 253 9.73 -0.99 -1.04
CA PHE A 253 9.27 0.30 -0.55
C PHE A 253 7.88 0.17 0.08
N TYR A 254 6.93 -0.45 -0.63
CA TYR A 254 5.54 -0.44 -0.19
C TYR A 254 5.26 -1.35 1.02
N TYR A 255 5.80 -2.57 1.03
CA TYR A 255 5.52 -3.56 2.08
C TYR A 255 6.55 -3.59 3.21
N ASP A 256 7.70 -2.94 3.04
CA ASP A 256 8.73 -2.87 4.08
C ASP A 256 8.89 -1.44 4.57
N VAL A 257 9.26 -0.48 3.72
CA VAL A 257 9.55 0.89 4.16
C VAL A 257 8.27 1.63 4.59
N TRP A 258 7.30 1.75 3.70
CA TRP A 258 6.04 2.47 3.92
C TRP A 258 5.13 1.77 4.93
N ARG A 259 5.18 0.44 4.98
CA ARG A 259 4.37 -0.34 5.91
C ARG A 259 4.62 0.05 7.36
N TYR A 260 5.85 0.42 7.70
CA TYR A 260 6.21 0.73 9.07
C TYR A 260 5.43 1.93 9.64
N PRO A 261 5.47 3.13 9.04
CA PRO A 261 4.60 4.23 9.46
C PRO A 261 3.10 3.91 9.29
N ALA A 262 2.72 3.18 8.22
CA ALA A 262 1.31 2.84 7.99
C ALA A 262 0.71 1.99 9.13
N LEU A 263 1.49 1.09 9.74
CA LEU A 263 1.04 0.32 10.90
C LEU A 263 0.68 1.24 12.08
N TYR A 264 1.52 2.23 12.36
CA TYR A 264 1.25 3.23 13.40
C TYR A 264 0.00 4.05 13.06
N ILE A 265 -0.08 4.62 11.86
CA ILE A 265 -1.24 5.41 11.40
C ILE A 265 -2.54 4.62 11.56
N SER A 266 -2.49 3.32 11.24
CA SER A 266 -3.66 2.45 11.36
C SER A 266 -4.12 2.28 12.82
N THR A 267 -3.20 2.26 13.79
CA THR A 267 -3.57 2.24 15.22
C THR A 267 -4.24 3.54 15.67
N GLN A 268 -3.83 4.68 15.12
CA GLN A 268 -4.38 5.99 15.47
C GLN A 268 -5.74 6.28 14.82
N THR A 269 -6.01 5.64 13.68
CA THR A 269 -7.17 5.95 12.83
C THR A 269 -8.23 4.85 12.82
N ALA A 270 -8.10 3.84 13.67
CA ALA A 270 -9.03 2.73 13.75
C ALA A 270 -10.40 3.15 14.33
N GLU A 271 -11.45 2.97 13.53
CA GLU A 271 -12.84 3.22 13.90
C GLU A 271 -13.71 1.98 13.69
N GLY A 272 -14.84 1.91 14.39
CA GLY A 272 -15.81 0.81 14.28
C GLY A 272 -15.82 -0.16 15.47
N PRO A 273 -16.67 -1.20 15.42
CA PRO A 273 -16.98 -2.05 16.56
C PRO A 273 -15.81 -2.91 17.05
N ASN A 274 -14.91 -3.31 16.15
CA ASN A 274 -13.74 -4.14 16.44
C ASN A 274 -12.42 -3.35 16.39
N ARG A 275 -12.45 -2.01 16.53
CA ARG A 275 -11.24 -1.17 16.49
C ARG A 275 -10.17 -1.63 17.50
N HIS A 276 -10.55 -2.07 18.69
CA HIS A 276 -9.60 -2.47 19.73
C HIS A 276 -8.77 -3.69 19.29
N HIS A 277 -9.40 -4.66 18.61
CA HIS A 277 -8.70 -5.81 18.04
C HIS A 277 -7.75 -5.40 16.90
N LEU A 278 -8.16 -4.43 16.07
CA LEU A 278 -7.31 -3.91 14.99
C LEU A 278 -6.09 -3.18 15.54
N ILE A 279 -6.29 -2.35 16.56
CA ILE A 279 -5.22 -1.60 17.24
C ILE A 279 -4.23 -2.56 17.89
N GLU A 280 -4.72 -3.54 18.66
CA GLU A 280 -3.87 -4.55 19.31
C GLU A 280 -3.00 -5.29 18.27
N GLU A 281 -3.63 -5.78 17.20
CA GLU A 281 -2.92 -6.49 16.13
C GLU A 281 -1.87 -5.62 15.44
N HIS A 282 -2.20 -4.39 15.09
CA HIS A 282 -1.29 -3.50 14.37
C HIS A 282 -0.18 -2.94 15.27
N ALA A 283 -0.44 -2.72 16.57
CA ALA A 283 0.58 -2.35 17.55
C ALA A 283 1.59 -3.48 17.78
N ASP A 284 1.12 -4.72 17.90
CA ASP A 284 1.99 -5.91 18.00
C ASP A 284 2.86 -6.08 16.74
N ARG A 285 2.25 -5.90 15.57
CA ARG A 285 2.97 -5.91 14.29
C ARG A 285 3.99 -4.77 14.23
N PHE A 286 3.62 -3.54 14.57
CA PHE A 286 4.51 -2.38 14.58
C PHE A 286 5.75 -2.61 15.44
N THR A 287 5.55 -3.16 16.64
CA THR A 287 6.64 -3.44 17.60
C THR A 287 7.62 -4.47 17.06
N SER A 288 7.11 -5.56 16.46
CA SER A 288 7.95 -6.62 15.89
C SER A 288 8.54 -6.26 14.52
N PHE A 289 7.99 -5.25 13.85
CA PHE A 289 8.38 -4.89 12.48
C PHE A 289 9.82 -4.39 12.35
N HIS A 290 10.37 -3.83 13.42
CA HIS A 290 11.74 -3.31 13.46
C HIS A 290 12.79 -4.35 13.01
N GLU A 291 12.76 -5.54 13.63
CA GLU A 291 13.71 -6.61 13.33
C GLU A 291 13.51 -7.15 11.89
N ASP A 292 12.26 -7.20 11.46
CA ASP A 292 11.87 -7.61 10.12
C ASP A 292 12.40 -6.66 9.04
N LEU A 293 12.25 -5.35 9.24
CA LEU A 293 12.71 -4.33 8.29
C LEU A 293 14.23 -4.38 8.13
N LEU A 294 15.00 -4.48 9.21
CA LEU A 294 16.46 -4.59 9.15
C LEU A 294 16.92 -5.87 8.44
N SER A 295 16.24 -6.99 8.70
CA SER A 295 16.51 -8.27 8.03
C SER A 295 16.24 -8.18 6.53
N ARG A 296 15.10 -7.61 6.13
CA ARG A 296 14.72 -7.44 4.72
C ARG A 296 15.63 -6.45 3.99
N ARG A 297 15.96 -5.33 4.64
CA ARG A 297 16.98 -4.37 4.17
C ARG A 297 18.30 -5.08 3.86
N ASN A 298 18.83 -5.86 4.79
CA ASN A 298 20.12 -6.53 4.60
C ASN A 298 20.08 -7.52 3.43
N ARG A 299 18.97 -8.29 3.29
CA ARG A 299 18.78 -9.20 2.17
C ARG A 299 18.71 -8.47 0.83
N LEU A 300 17.99 -7.35 0.75
CA LEU A 300 17.93 -6.56 -0.47
C LEU A 300 19.30 -5.96 -0.81
N SER A 301 20.00 -5.41 0.18
CA SER A 301 21.34 -4.85 0.00
C SER A 301 22.34 -5.89 -0.52
N GLU A 302 22.32 -7.12 0.01
CA GLU A 302 23.14 -8.23 -0.49
C GLU A 302 22.83 -8.54 -1.96
N ARG A 303 21.54 -8.63 -2.31
CA ARG A 303 21.11 -8.89 -3.68
C ARG A 303 21.49 -7.77 -4.65
N CYS A 304 21.33 -6.51 -4.26
CA CYS A 304 21.77 -5.38 -5.07
C CYS A 304 23.30 -5.37 -5.24
N ALA A 305 24.06 -5.74 -4.20
CA ALA A 305 25.52 -5.82 -4.27
C ALA A 305 26.03 -6.99 -5.13
N ASP A 306 25.32 -8.11 -5.13
CA ASP A 306 25.60 -9.26 -5.99
C ASP A 306 25.30 -8.94 -7.47
N ALA A 307 24.26 -8.14 -7.73
CA ALA A 307 23.89 -7.65 -9.07
C ALA A 307 24.69 -6.40 -9.53
N ASP A 308 25.70 -5.98 -8.76
CA ASP A 308 26.51 -4.77 -8.99
C ASP A 308 25.67 -3.47 -9.13
N LEU A 309 24.47 -3.44 -8.53
CA LEU A 309 23.60 -2.26 -8.38
C LEU A 309 23.87 -1.47 -7.10
N TYR A 310 24.73 -2.01 -6.22
CA TYR A 310 25.06 -1.41 -4.93
C TYR A 310 26.54 -1.63 -4.63
N PRO A 311 27.25 -0.62 -4.07
CA PRO A 311 28.65 -0.81 -3.71
C PRO A 311 28.78 -1.90 -2.63
N ARG A 312 29.62 -2.92 -2.90
CA ARG A 312 29.90 -4.01 -1.94
C ARG A 312 30.43 -3.42 -0.62
N ALA A 313 29.79 -3.82 0.48
CA ALA A 313 29.89 -3.18 1.79
C ALA A 313 31.31 -2.73 2.20
N GLY A 314 31.45 -1.41 2.41
CA GLY A 314 32.62 -0.76 3.00
C GLY A 314 32.29 0.51 3.81
N HIS A 315 31.06 1.02 3.77
CA HIS A 315 30.61 2.17 4.55
C HIS A 315 29.14 1.99 4.91
N HIS A 316 28.83 1.80 6.20
CA HIS A 316 27.85 2.56 6.98
C HIS A 316 27.62 1.90 8.36
N SER A 317 27.49 2.77 9.36
CA SER A 317 27.68 2.51 10.79
C SER A 317 26.48 1.79 11.41
N GLN A 318 26.65 0.51 11.78
CA GLN A 318 25.76 -0.17 12.72
C GLN A 318 25.96 0.41 14.12
N ARG A 319 25.08 1.33 14.53
CA ARG A 319 25.08 1.76 15.93
C ARG A 319 23.75 2.36 16.40
N VAL A 320 22.66 1.63 16.29
CA VAL A 320 21.50 1.78 17.19
C VAL A 320 20.77 0.44 17.23
N ASP A 321 20.61 -0.17 18.40
CA ASP A 321 19.83 -1.43 18.56
C ASP A 321 19.14 -1.54 19.94
N GLU A 322 19.73 -1.02 21.04
CA GLU A 322 19.14 -1.22 22.38
C GLU A 322 18.24 -0.07 22.88
N GLU A 323 18.59 1.20 22.61
CA GLU A 323 17.80 2.35 23.09
C GLU A 323 16.51 2.58 22.26
N GLN A 324 16.55 2.35 20.94
CA GLN A 324 15.37 2.48 20.07
C GLN A 324 14.30 1.42 20.38
N MET A 325 14.71 0.17 20.66
CA MET A 325 13.76 -0.90 20.98
C MET A 325 13.00 -0.64 22.28
N ALA A 326 13.66 -0.10 23.30
CA ALA A 326 13.00 0.26 24.55
C ALA A 326 11.96 1.37 24.37
N HIS A 327 12.21 2.30 23.44
CA HIS A 327 11.31 3.42 23.15
C HIS A 327 10.11 2.99 22.27
N LEU A 328 10.34 2.15 21.26
CA LEU A 328 9.26 1.54 20.46
C LEU A 328 8.28 0.73 21.31
N HIS A 329 8.78 0.02 22.32
CA HIS A 329 7.94 -0.69 23.28
C HIS A 329 7.10 0.27 24.15
N GLU A 330 7.62 1.46 24.47
CA GLU A 330 6.88 2.46 25.22
C GLU A 330 5.80 3.10 24.36
N MET A 331 6.09 3.44 23.11
CA MET A 331 5.08 3.91 22.15
C MET A 331 3.92 2.91 22.00
N ALA A 332 4.24 1.63 21.79
CA ALA A 332 3.21 0.60 21.68
C ALA A 332 2.37 0.47 22.95
N ARG A 333 2.99 0.64 24.13
CA ARG A 333 2.29 0.67 25.42
C ARG A 333 1.35 1.87 25.52
N GLU A 334 1.78 3.05 25.11
CA GLU A 334 0.94 4.27 25.11
C GLU A 334 -0.27 4.12 24.18
N VAL A 335 -0.08 3.54 22.99
CA VAL A 335 -1.17 3.24 22.04
C VAL A 335 -2.18 2.26 22.65
N LEU A 336 -1.70 1.20 23.31
CA LEU A 336 -2.59 0.21 23.94
C LEU A 336 -3.31 0.79 25.17
N GLU A 337 -2.65 1.59 25.99
CA GLU A 337 -3.23 2.19 27.21
C GLU A 337 -4.22 3.33 26.92
N GLY A 338 -4.07 4.02 25.78
CA GLY A 338 -5.01 5.06 25.33
C GLY A 338 -6.37 4.53 24.84
N THR A 339 -6.54 3.21 24.76
CA THR A 339 -7.76 2.56 24.23
C THR A 339 -8.68 1.93 25.29
N GLU A 340 -8.40 2.08 26.59
CA GLU A 340 -9.35 1.74 27.68
C GLU A 340 -10.35 2.87 27.97
#